data_AF-A0A7X7UIQ1-F1
#
_entry.id   AF-A0A7X7UIQ1-F1
#
_cell.length_a   1.000
_cell.length_b   1.000
_cell.length_c   1.000
_cell.angle_alpha   90.00
_cell.angle_beta   90.00
_cell.angle_gamma   90.00
#
_symmetry.space_group_name_H-M   'P 1'
#
loop_
_entity.id
_entity.type
_entity.pdbx_description
1 polymer ?
#
loop_
_entity_poly.entity_id
_entity_poly.type
_entity_poly.pdbx_seq_one_letter_code
_entity_poly.pdbx_strand_id
1 'polypeptide(L)'
;MSDTEKLLQKFQLLAAKKPLGIDMTIIDPSMLYSETQKNDQLKTKLTRFGQIFKELEGLKQFVAPYYKSNSDKIHSFRDAIFYNELVQIQVFFEFIKDIQTDPTTSPNLYHIFQKKTDLKLNKIRNSIAHFDWTLNNGAIIFRDKNFKISVNYFEISEFCSLISMIAIFMTNNINKIE
;
A
#
# COMPACT_ATOMS: atom_id res chain seq x y z
N MET A 1 -1.96 -26.23 -4.31
CA MET A 1 -1.49 -24.83 -4.41
C MET A 1 -1.23 -24.32 -3.00
N SER A 2 0.03 -23.99 -2.71
CA SER A 2 0.49 -23.41 -1.44
C SER A 2 -0.05 -22.00 -1.23
N ASP A 3 -0.02 -21.50 0.01
CA ASP A 3 -0.47 -20.13 0.32
C ASP A 3 0.44 -19.07 -0.29
N THR A 4 1.72 -19.37 -0.50
CA THR A 4 2.65 -18.52 -1.23
C THR A 4 2.26 -18.38 -2.70
N GLU A 5 1.89 -19.47 -3.37
CA GLU A 5 1.43 -19.45 -4.77
C GLU A 5 0.13 -18.65 -4.92
N LYS A 6 -0.82 -18.80 -3.98
CA LYS A 6 -2.05 -17.98 -3.94
C LYS A 6 -1.74 -16.49 -3.80
N LEU A 7 -0.78 -16.14 -2.94
CA LEU A 7 -0.37 -14.76 -2.72
C LEU A 7 0.32 -14.18 -3.97
N LEU A 8 1.21 -14.94 -4.60
CA LEU A 8 1.87 -14.54 -5.85
C LEU A 8 0.86 -14.32 -6.98
N GLN A 9 -0.09 -15.23 -7.16
CA GLN A 9 -1.15 -15.10 -8.16
C GLN A 9 -1.99 -13.84 -7.92
N LYS A 10 -2.39 -13.59 -6.66
CA LYS A 10 -3.15 -12.38 -6.31
C LYS A 10 -2.35 -11.10 -6.58
N PHE A 11 -1.03 -11.11 -6.35
CA PHE A 11 -0.17 -9.97 -6.62
C PHE A 11 -0.14 -9.66 -8.11
N GLN A 12 0.08 -10.68 -8.94
CA GLN A 12 0.12 -10.55 -10.40
C GLN A 12 -1.21 -10.04 -10.97
N LEU A 13 -2.34 -10.55 -10.48
CA LEU A 13 -3.67 -10.11 -10.89
C LEU A 13 -3.92 -8.63 -10.54
N LEU A 14 -3.51 -8.18 -9.36
CA LEU A 14 -3.65 -6.78 -8.95
C LEU A 14 -2.68 -5.87 -9.70
N ALA A 15 -1.43 -6.30 -9.90
CA ALA A 15 -0.41 -5.54 -10.62
C ALA A 15 -0.81 -5.30 -12.08
N ALA A 16 -1.44 -6.27 -12.73
CA ALA A 16 -1.94 -6.16 -14.10
C ALA A 16 -3.00 -5.07 -14.29
N LYS A 17 -3.72 -4.69 -13.23
CA LYS A 17 -4.75 -3.64 -13.27
C LYS A 17 -4.21 -2.23 -13.16
N LYS A 18 -2.91 -2.07 -12.86
CA LYS A 18 -2.20 -0.79 -12.75
C LYS A 18 -2.96 0.24 -11.88
N PRO A 19 -3.23 -0.07 -10.60
CA PRO A 19 -4.03 0.81 -9.76
C PRO A 19 -3.36 2.20 -9.67
N LEU A 20 -4.19 3.25 -9.72
CA LEU A 20 -3.75 4.64 -9.81
C LEU A 20 -2.93 4.98 -11.08
N GLY A 21 -2.88 4.08 -12.07
CA GLY A 21 -2.03 4.21 -13.26
C GLY A 21 -0.59 3.71 -13.03
N ILE A 22 -0.33 3.05 -11.91
CA ILE A 22 1.02 2.64 -11.52
C ILE A 22 1.30 1.25 -12.06
N ASP A 23 2.29 1.14 -12.95
CA ASP A 23 2.74 -0.16 -13.43
C ASP A 23 3.58 -0.88 -12.37
N MET A 24 2.99 -1.92 -11.79
CA MET A 24 3.59 -2.80 -10.80
C MET A 24 3.98 -4.16 -11.40
N THR A 25 3.70 -4.39 -12.70
CA THR A 25 4.02 -5.66 -13.37
C THR A 25 5.52 -5.89 -13.53
N ILE A 26 6.31 -4.82 -13.43
CA ILE A 26 7.76 -4.90 -13.49
C ILE A 26 8.40 -5.36 -12.17
N ILE A 27 7.62 -5.46 -11.09
CA ILE A 27 8.10 -5.98 -9.81
C ILE A 27 7.98 -7.49 -9.82
N ASP A 28 9.10 -8.19 -9.65
CA ASP A 28 9.08 -9.62 -9.36
C ASP A 28 8.95 -9.85 -7.84
N PRO A 29 7.76 -10.25 -7.33
CA PRO A 29 7.54 -10.45 -5.91
C PRO A 29 8.39 -11.58 -5.30
N SER A 30 8.87 -12.52 -6.12
CA SER A 30 9.74 -13.60 -5.65
C SER A 30 11.16 -13.11 -5.33
N MET A 31 11.59 -12.03 -5.99
CA MET A 31 12.91 -11.41 -5.80
C MET A 31 12.94 -10.35 -4.70
N LEU A 32 11.80 -9.78 -4.30
CA LEU A 32 11.75 -8.77 -3.24
C LEU A 32 12.46 -9.24 -1.96
N TYR A 33 12.26 -10.50 -1.58
CA TYR A 33 12.93 -11.07 -0.41
C TYR A 33 14.45 -11.06 -0.54
N SER A 34 14.99 -11.61 -1.64
CA SER A 34 16.45 -11.71 -1.81
C SER A 34 17.10 -10.33 -1.90
N GLU A 35 16.40 -9.32 -2.43
CA GLU A 35 16.85 -7.93 -2.43
C GLU A 35 16.86 -7.32 -1.01
N THR A 36 15.87 -7.62 -0.16
CA THR A 36 15.84 -7.11 1.23
C THR A 36 16.98 -7.64 2.09
N GLN A 37 17.50 -8.85 1.81
CA GLN A 37 18.58 -9.45 2.60
C GLN A 37 19.96 -8.86 2.33
N LYS A 38 20.13 -8.06 1.26
CA LYS A 38 21.44 -7.52 0.88
C LYS A 38 21.89 -6.31 1.72
N ASN A 39 21.03 -5.77 2.58
CA ASN A 39 21.32 -4.59 3.39
C ASN A 39 20.60 -4.67 4.75
N ASP A 40 21.36 -4.80 5.84
CA ASP A 40 20.81 -5.02 7.18
C ASP A 40 19.98 -3.83 7.71
N GLN A 41 20.39 -2.59 7.42
CA GLN A 41 19.62 -1.40 7.83
C GLN A 41 18.27 -1.34 7.10
N LEU A 42 18.28 -1.67 5.80
CA LEU A 42 17.09 -1.75 4.97
C LEU A 42 16.18 -2.89 5.45
N LYS A 43 16.76 -4.04 5.81
CA LYS A 43 16.06 -5.19 6.38
C LYS A 43 15.30 -4.84 7.65
N THR A 44 15.93 -4.19 8.63
CA THR A 44 15.26 -3.80 9.88
C THR A 44 14.09 -2.83 9.62
N LYS A 45 14.31 -1.83 8.76
CA LYS A 45 13.25 -0.87 8.38
C LYS A 45 12.10 -1.59 7.69
N LEU A 46 12.36 -2.41 6.67
CA LEU A 46 11.31 -3.09 5.89
C LEU A 46 10.54 -4.12 6.72
N THR A 47 11.22 -4.77 7.68
CA THR A 47 10.58 -5.66 8.64
C THR A 47 9.56 -4.91 9.49
N ARG A 48 9.98 -3.79 10.09
CA ARG A 48 9.09 -2.93 10.89
C ARG A 48 7.93 -2.40 10.07
N PHE A 49 8.19 -2.00 8.83
CA PHE A 49 7.15 -1.56 7.90
C PHE A 49 6.09 -2.64 7.67
N GLY A 50 6.50 -3.87 7.38
CA GLY A 50 5.53 -4.93 7.16
C GLY A 50 4.78 -5.37 8.42
N GLN A 51 5.37 -5.23 9.62
CA GLN A 51 4.67 -5.43 10.89
C GLN A 51 3.56 -4.40 11.09
N ILE A 52 3.86 -3.10 10.90
CA ILE A 52 2.86 -2.01 10.99
C ILE A 52 1.71 -2.26 10.01
N PHE A 53 2.02 -2.66 8.78
CA PHE A 53 0.99 -2.96 7.78
C PHE A 53 0.11 -4.16 8.17
N LYS A 54 0.70 -5.22 8.75
CA LYS A 54 -0.07 -6.36 9.27
C LYS A 54 -1.01 -5.93 10.41
N GLU A 55 -0.54 -5.06 11.30
CA GLU A 55 -1.36 -4.50 12.39
C GLU A 55 -2.50 -3.63 11.85
N LEU A 56 -2.23 -2.76 10.88
CA LEU A 56 -3.25 -1.92 10.23
C LEU A 56 -4.31 -2.76 9.49
N GLU A 57 -3.89 -3.83 8.81
CA GLU A 57 -4.82 -4.78 8.18
C GLU A 57 -5.64 -5.54 9.23
N GLY A 58 -5.02 -5.96 10.33
CA GLY A 58 -5.73 -6.59 11.46
C GLY A 58 -6.78 -5.66 12.07
N LEU A 59 -6.43 -4.39 12.29
CA LEU A 59 -7.36 -3.37 12.76
C LEU A 59 -8.52 -3.16 11.79
N LYS A 60 -8.25 -3.06 10.48
CA LYS A 60 -9.27 -2.95 9.43
C LYS A 60 -10.26 -4.12 9.48
N GLN A 61 -9.76 -5.35 9.62
CA GLN A 61 -10.60 -6.55 9.73
C GLN A 61 -11.40 -6.59 11.02
N PHE A 62 -10.83 -6.11 12.13
CA PHE A 62 -11.49 -6.06 13.43
C PHE A 62 -12.64 -5.03 13.47
N VAL A 63 -12.46 -3.86 12.85
CA VAL A 63 -13.49 -2.80 12.85
C VAL A 63 -14.56 -3.00 11.77
N ALA A 64 -14.29 -3.79 10.73
CA ALA A 64 -15.23 -4.01 9.64
C ALA A 64 -16.60 -4.59 10.09
N PRO A 65 -16.68 -5.59 10.99
CA PRO A 65 -17.97 -6.04 11.52
C PRO A 65 -18.74 -4.95 12.27
N TYR A 66 -18.06 -4.13 13.08
CA TYR A 66 -18.68 -3.04 13.83
C TYR A 66 -19.34 -2.01 12.90
N TYR A 67 -18.62 -1.60 11.85
CA TYR A 67 -19.17 -0.67 10.86
C TYR A 67 -20.31 -1.29 10.06
N LYS A 68 -20.26 -2.61 9.79
CA LYS A 68 -21.32 -3.32 9.07
C LYS A 68 -22.61 -3.37 9.88
N SER A 69 -22.50 -3.58 11.19
CA SER A 69 -23.62 -3.61 12.13
C SER A 69 -24.17 -2.23 12.52
N ASN A 70 -23.49 -1.15 12.14
CA ASN A 70 -23.92 0.23 12.38
C ASN A 70 -23.98 1.04 11.06
N SER A 71 -24.25 0.38 9.93
CA SER A 71 -24.29 1.00 8.61
C SER A 71 -25.21 2.22 8.53
N ASP A 72 -26.26 2.21 9.32
CA ASP A 72 -27.33 3.21 9.36
C ASP A 72 -26.89 4.48 10.10
N LYS A 73 -25.83 4.40 10.91
CA LYS A 73 -25.21 5.51 11.66
C LYS A 73 -24.01 6.10 10.94
N ILE A 74 -23.60 5.51 9.82
CA ILE A 74 -22.42 5.88 9.05
C ILE A 74 -22.90 6.30 7.68
N HIS A 75 -22.42 7.44 7.17
CA HIS A 75 -22.89 7.96 5.88
C HIS A 75 -22.72 6.93 4.73
N SER A 76 -21.66 6.12 4.81
CA SER A 76 -21.48 4.91 4.01
C SER A 76 -20.48 3.98 4.69
N PHE A 77 -20.81 2.70 4.85
CA PHE A 77 -19.89 1.65 5.35
C PHE A 77 -18.55 1.64 4.59
N ARG A 78 -18.61 1.95 3.29
CA ARG A 78 -17.43 2.00 2.42
C ARG A 78 -16.52 3.18 2.77
N ASP A 79 -17.09 4.30 3.21
CA ASP A 79 -16.35 5.51 3.57
C ASP A 79 -15.56 5.31 4.87
N ALA A 80 -16.13 4.61 5.87
CA ALA A 80 -15.47 4.31 7.14
C ALA A 80 -14.29 3.34 7.00
N ILE A 81 -14.41 2.33 6.14
CA ILE A 81 -13.29 1.41 5.82
C ILE A 81 -12.16 2.16 5.09
N PHE A 82 -12.51 3.17 4.31
CA PHE A 82 -11.56 3.90 3.48
C PHE A 82 -10.56 4.73 4.27
N TYR A 83 -10.94 5.23 5.45
CA TYR A 83 -10.00 5.95 6.32
C TYR A 83 -8.77 5.09 6.66
N ASN A 84 -8.96 3.78 6.88
CA ASN A 84 -7.84 2.87 7.16
C ASN A 84 -6.91 2.71 5.94
N GLU A 85 -7.46 2.76 4.72
CA GLU A 85 -6.67 2.66 3.47
C GLU A 85 -5.84 3.94 3.23
N LEU A 86 -6.39 5.11 3.53
CA LEU A 86 -5.64 6.37 3.46
C LEU A 86 -4.47 6.41 4.45
N VAL A 87 -4.65 5.85 5.65
CA VAL A 87 -3.57 5.71 6.64
C VAL A 87 -2.45 4.82 6.10
N GLN A 88 -2.78 3.69 5.47
CA GLN A 88 -1.77 2.82 4.86
C GLN A 88 -0.96 3.56 3.79
N ILE A 89 -1.62 4.31 2.91
CA ILE A 89 -0.93 5.13 1.90
C ILE A 89 0.03 6.13 2.56
N GLN A 90 -0.42 6.82 3.61
CA GLN A 90 0.42 7.79 4.32
C GLN A 90 1.63 7.12 4.98
N VAL A 91 1.44 5.99 5.66
CA VAL A 91 2.52 5.22 6.29
C VAL A 91 3.52 4.73 5.24
N PHE A 92 3.06 4.26 4.08
CA PHE A 92 3.93 3.88 2.97
C PHE A 92 4.85 5.03 2.54
N PHE A 93 4.29 6.20 2.26
CA PHE A 93 5.11 7.34 1.83
C PHE A 93 6.07 7.83 2.89
N GLU A 94 5.63 7.86 4.15
CA GLU A 94 6.48 8.25 5.27
C GLU A 94 7.65 7.29 5.45
N PHE A 95 7.43 6.01 5.18
CA PHE A 95 8.44 4.98 5.30
C PHE A 95 9.49 5.02 4.18
N ILE A 96 9.07 5.20 2.92
CA ILE A 96 9.98 5.16 1.77
C ILE A 96 10.77 6.46 1.53
N LYS A 97 10.40 7.55 2.22
CA LYS A 97 10.95 8.89 1.96
C LYS A 97 12.48 8.94 2.10
N ASP A 98 13.02 8.30 3.14
CA ASP A 98 14.44 8.34 3.50
C ASP A 98 15.21 7.11 3.01
N ILE A 99 14.57 6.20 2.26
CA ILE A 99 15.23 5.00 1.78
C ILE A 99 15.94 5.30 0.46
N GLN A 100 17.21 4.90 0.41
CA GLN A 100 18.03 4.87 -0.79
C GLN A 100 18.24 3.43 -1.24
N THR A 101 18.17 3.21 -2.54
CA THR A 101 18.32 1.89 -3.18
C THR A 101 19.13 2.01 -4.44
N ASP A 102 20.00 1.04 -4.67
CA ASP A 102 20.76 0.91 -5.91
C ASP A 102 19.95 0.06 -6.91
N PRO A 103 19.62 0.59 -8.10
CA PRO A 103 18.87 -0.14 -9.13
C PRO A 103 19.59 -1.40 -9.63
N THR A 104 20.92 -1.47 -9.50
CA THR A 104 21.73 -2.62 -9.93
C THR A 104 21.57 -3.80 -8.97
N THR A 105 21.56 -3.54 -7.66
CA THR A 105 21.53 -4.60 -6.64
C THR A 105 20.12 -4.95 -6.19
N SER A 106 19.20 -3.97 -6.26
CA SER A 106 17.84 -4.05 -5.72
C SER A 106 16.82 -3.38 -6.66
N PRO A 107 16.64 -3.89 -7.89
CA PRO A 107 15.80 -3.26 -8.91
C PRO A 107 14.31 -3.16 -8.51
N ASN A 108 13.76 -4.16 -7.81
CA ASN A 108 12.36 -4.12 -7.37
C ASN A 108 12.15 -3.07 -6.27
N LEU A 109 13.04 -3.06 -5.26
CA LEU A 109 12.96 -2.05 -4.19
C LEU A 109 13.17 -0.64 -4.73
N TYR A 110 14.09 -0.48 -5.69
CA TYR A 110 14.29 0.77 -6.41
C TYR A 110 12.99 1.23 -7.08
N HIS A 111 12.32 0.37 -7.83
CA HIS A 111 11.06 0.73 -8.49
C HIS A 111 9.93 1.06 -7.50
N ILE A 112 9.84 0.34 -6.38
CA ILE A 112 8.87 0.63 -5.31
C ILE A 112 9.15 2.01 -4.70
N PHE A 113 10.42 2.34 -4.43
CA PHE A 113 10.76 3.61 -3.81
C PHE A 113 10.73 4.79 -4.78
N GLN A 114 10.91 4.56 -6.08
CA GLN A 114 10.63 5.56 -7.11
C GLN A 114 9.17 6.04 -7.09
N LYS A 115 8.23 5.30 -6.49
CA LYS A 115 6.84 5.78 -6.33
C LYS A 115 6.75 7.08 -5.52
N LYS A 116 7.75 7.42 -4.70
CA LYS A 116 7.81 8.73 -4.01
C LYS A 116 8.03 9.92 -4.94
N THR A 117 8.47 9.70 -6.18
CA THR A 117 8.64 10.77 -7.18
C THR A 117 7.45 10.86 -8.13
N ASP A 118 6.48 9.95 -8.04
CA ASP A 118 5.28 10.00 -8.86
C ASP A 118 4.43 11.22 -8.49
N LEU A 119 4.15 12.07 -9.48
CA LEU A 119 3.45 13.33 -9.26
C LEU A 119 2.03 13.10 -8.73
N LYS A 120 1.28 12.16 -9.30
CA LYS A 120 -0.11 11.89 -8.92
C LYS A 120 -0.16 11.38 -7.48
N LEU A 121 0.72 10.46 -7.12
CA LEU A 121 0.85 9.93 -5.77
C LEU A 121 1.28 10.99 -4.74
N ASN A 122 2.23 11.87 -5.10
CA ASN A 122 2.63 12.96 -4.21
C ASN A 122 1.47 13.90 -3.91
N LYS A 123 0.63 14.19 -4.90
CA LYS A 123 -0.59 15.00 -4.72
C LYS A 123 -1.61 14.31 -3.81
N ILE A 124 -1.83 13.01 -4.01
CA ILE A 124 -2.69 12.19 -3.12
C ILE A 124 -2.15 12.22 -1.69
N ARG A 125 -0.86 11.94 -1.49
CA ARG A 125 -0.19 11.99 -0.19
C ARG A 125 -0.36 13.34 0.50
N ASN A 126 -0.09 14.44 -0.21
CA ASN A 126 -0.22 15.79 0.36
C ASN A 126 -1.67 16.10 0.76
N SER A 127 -2.62 15.71 -0.09
CA SER A 127 -4.06 15.89 0.20
C SER A 127 -4.45 15.12 1.45
N ILE A 128 -4.00 13.87 1.61
CA ILE A 128 -4.23 13.06 2.81
C ILE A 128 -3.63 13.73 4.05
N ALA A 129 -2.36 14.15 3.99
CA ALA A 129 -1.65 14.76 5.11
C ALA A 129 -2.28 16.08 5.58
N HIS A 130 -2.94 16.82 4.70
CA HIS A 130 -3.63 18.07 5.01
C HIS A 130 -5.14 17.92 5.22
N PHE A 131 -5.67 16.70 5.22
CA PHE A 131 -7.11 16.42 5.28
C PHE A 131 -7.92 17.14 4.17
N ASP A 132 -7.29 17.44 3.03
CA ASP A 132 -7.90 18.13 1.90
C ASP A 132 -8.43 17.11 0.86
N TRP A 133 -9.40 16.31 1.30
CA TRP A 133 -10.04 15.32 0.46
C TRP A 133 -11.50 15.14 0.84
N THR A 134 -12.32 14.75 -0.14
CA THR A 134 -13.77 14.55 0.05
C THR A 134 -14.23 13.27 -0.62
N LEU A 135 -15.18 12.60 -0.01
CA LEU A 135 -15.84 11.41 -0.54
C LEU A 135 -17.03 11.84 -1.41
N ASN A 136 -17.14 11.30 -2.62
CA ASN A 136 -18.21 11.62 -3.55
C ASN A 136 -18.57 10.43 -4.43
N ASN A 137 -19.77 9.86 -4.27
CA ASN A 137 -20.38 8.89 -5.18
C ASN A 137 -19.44 7.78 -5.68
N GLY A 138 -18.74 7.11 -4.75
CA GLY A 138 -17.85 6.00 -5.10
C GLY A 138 -16.40 6.41 -5.45
N ALA A 139 -16.07 7.70 -5.35
CA ALA A 139 -14.74 8.23 -5.59
C ALA A 139 -14.23 9.08 -4.41
N ILE A 140 -12.91 9.12 -4.26
CA ILE A 140 -12.23 10.15 -3.47
C ILE A 140 -11.76 11.26 -4.38
N ILE A 141 -12.06 12.47 -3.96
CA ILE A 141 -11.53 13.69 -4.54
C ILE A 141 -10.43 14.20 -3.62
N PHE A 142 -9.19 14.10 -4.07
CA PHE A 142 -8.02 14.69 -3.43
C PHE A 142 -7.78 16.10 -4.00
N ARG A 143 -7.55 17.08 -3.12
CA ARG A 143 -7.32 18.48 -3.49
C ARG A 143 -5.96 18.92 -2.97
N ASP A 144 -5.14 19.51 -3.84
CA ASP A 144 -3.86 20.11 -3.47
C ASP A 144 -3.67 21.44 -4.20
N LYS A 145 -3.95 22.55 -3.50
CA LYS A 145 -3.84 23.98 -3.92
C LYS A 145 -4.49 24.34 -5.26
N ASN A 146 -4.04 23.75 -6.35
CA ASN A 146 -4.50 23.94 -7.74
C ASN A 146 -4.84 22.62 -8.47
N PHE A 147 -4.69 21.47 -7.80
CA PHE A 147 -4.94 20.16 -8.38
C PHE A 147 -6.15 19.51 -7.74
N LYS A 148 -6.97 18.87 -8.57
CA LYS A 148 -8.08 18.02 -8.16
C LYS A 148 -7.91 16.67 -8.82
N ILE A 149 -7.70 15.63 -8.01
CA ILE A 149 -7.58 14.26 -8.49
C ILE A 149 -8.80 13.49 -7.99
N SER A 150 -9.58 12.93 -8.92
CA SER A 150 -10.67 12.02 -8.60
C SER A 150 -10.21 10.59 -8.82
N VAL A 151 -10.34 9.74 -7.82
CA VAL A 151 -9.92 8.34 -7.85
C VAL A 151 -11.07 7.46 -7.38
N ASN A 152 -11.35 6.38 -8.09
CA ASN A 152 -12.35 5.42 -7.61
C ASN A 152 -11.83 4.74 -6.33
N TYR A 153 -12.73 4.50 -5.39
CA TYR A 153 -12.46 3.70 -4.21
C TYR A 153 -11.68 2.41 -4.51
N PHE A 154 -12.09 1.71 -5.57
CA PHE A 154 -11.47 0.46 -5.96
C PHE A 154 -9.97 0.59 -6.28
N GLU A 155 -9.54 1.64 -6.97
CA GLU A 155 -8.13 1.83 -7.32
C GLU A 155 -7.25 2.04 -6.08
N ILE A 156 -7.75 2.77 -5.07
CA ILE A 156 -7.03 2.94 -3.80
C ILE A 156 -6.95 1.62 -3.05
N SER A 157 -8.06 0.87 -2.95
CA SER A 157 -8.06 -0.42 -2.27
C SER A 157 -7.12 -1.42 -2.94
N GLU A 158 -7.04 -1.42 -4.28
CA GLU A 158 -6.08 -2.22 -5.05
C GLU A 158 -4.64 -1.79 -4.80
N PHE A 159 -4.36 -0.48 -4.77
CA PHE A 159 -3.04 0.04 -4.46
C PHE A 159 -2.61 -0.32 -3.02
N CYS A 160 -3.49 -0.14 -2.04
CA CYS A 160 -3.24 -0.50 -0.64
C CYS A 160 -3.01 -2.00 -0.48
N SER A 161 -3.79 -2.82 -1.21
CA SER A 161 -3.60 -4.27 -1.26
C SER A 161 -2.22 -4.62 -1.82
N LEU A 162 -1.78 -3.98 -2.91
CA LEU A 162 -0.44 -4.21 -3.46
C LEU A 162 0.67 -3.82 -2.49
N ILE A 163 0.57 -2.66 -1.82
CA ILE A 163 1.55 -2.26 -0.79
C ILE A 163 1.58 -3.27 0.35
N SER A 164 0.42 -3.70 0.83
CA SER A 164 0.29 -4.70 1.89
C SER A 164 0.92 -6.04 1.48
N MET A 165 0.73 -6.46 0.24
CA MET A 165 1.36 -7.69 -0.27
C MET A 165 2.88 -7.55 -0.36
N ILE A 166 3.39 -6.40 -0.82
CA ILE A 166 4.83 -6.10 -0.81
C ILE A 166 5.37 -6.17 0.63
N ALA A 167 4.69 -5.53 1.59
CA ALA A 167 4.99 -5.61 3.02
C ALA A 167 5.01 -7.07 3.54
N ILE A 168 4.05 -7.89 3.13
CA ILE A 168 3.99 -9.31 3.50
C ILE A 168 5.16 -10.10 2.89
N PHE A 169 5.49 -9.90 1.60
CA PHE A 169 6.63 -10.56 0.97
C PHE A 169 7.96 -10.17 1.63
N MET A 170 8.09 -8.92 2.06
CA MET A 170 9.25 -8.44 2.82
C MET A 170 9.32 -9.01 4.25
N THR A 171 8.21 -9.47 4.84
CA THR A 171 8.17 -9.96 6.23
C THR A 171 8.05 -11.48 6.42
N ASN A 172 7.34 -12.21 5.56
CA ASN A 172 6.96 -13.62 5.81
C ASN A 172 8.10 -14.65 5.74
N ASN A 173 9.34 -14.27 5.41
CA ASN A 173 10.49 -15.18 5.40
C ASN A 173 11.38 -15.04 6.65
N ILE A 174 10.95 -14.28 7.66
CA ILE A 174 11.66 -14.18 8.95
C ILE A 174 11.31 -15.37 9.86
N ASN A 175 10.12 -15.96 9.73
CA ASN A 175 9.66 -17.07 10.59
C ASN A 175 9.96 -18.47 10.02
N LYS A 176 10.87 -18.59 9.05
CA LYS A 176 11.33 -19.90 8.52
C LYS A 176 12.69 -20.33 9.06
N ILE A 177 13.26 -19.58 10.01
CA ILE A 177 14.56 -19.86 10.64
C ILE A 177 14.43 -19.72 12.17
N GLU A 178 13.32 -20.18 12.73
CA GLU A 178 13.23 -20.58 14.14
C GLU A 178 12.80 -22.04 14.20
#